data_AF-A0A8C5QG56-F1
#
_entry.id   AF-A0A8C5QG56-F1
#
_cell.length_a   1.000
_cell.length_b   1.000
_cell.length_c   1.000
_cell.angle_alpha   90.00
_cell.angle_beta   90.00
_cell.angle_gamma   90.00
#
_symmetry.space_group_name_H-M   'P 1'
#
loop_
_entity.id
_entity.type
_entity.pdbx_description
1 polymer ?
#
loop_
_entity_poly.entity_id
_entity_poly.type
_entity_poly.pdbx_seq_one_letter_code
_entity_poly.pdbx_strand_id
1 'polypeptide(L)'
;LLAALGALLPALLAALGALLPALLAALGALLPSLLAALGVLFYLLYWLYVLAPQVIGIFSRATEEEYAWLTDILQSRFSVFSFYVGNSNYQNFISEASRCNFAILYHSKTRGRVNITDVTDSLYDHELEHLSETLGKRRVVVVADDLDESSWETKRRILENQPSISRLGQELFLFTKHDKQSPNLRSNVEPLVKLFHSGK
;
A
#
# COMPACT_ATOMS: atom_id res chain seq x y z
N LEU A 1 47.54 22.58 -51.43
CA LEU A 1 46.27 22.30 -50.72
C LEU A 1 45.46 21.16 -51.36
N LEU A 2 45.15 21.22 -52.66
CA LEU A 2 44.34 20.20 -53.37
C LEU A 2 44.93 18.77 -53.35
N ALA A 3 46.25 18.60 -53.51
CA ALA A 3 46.89 17.28 -53.49
C ALA A 3 46.86 16.60 -52.10
N ALA A 4 47.00 17.39 -51.02
CA ALA A 4 46.92 16.88 -49.66
C ALA A 4 45.48 16.44 -49.30
N LEU A 5 44.47 17.19 -49.77
CA LEU A 5 43.06 16.83 -49.63
C LEU A 5 42.69 15.56 -50.42
N GLY A 6 43.26 15.38 -51.62
CA GLY A 6 43.06 14.20 -52.47
C GLY A 6 43.60 12.89 -51.89
N ALA A 7 44.62 12.95 -51.02
CA ALA A 7 45.16 11.77 -50.33
C ALA A 7 44.43 11.46 -49.01
N LEU A 8 43.89 12.48 -48.34
CA LEU A 8 43.24 12.33 -47.03
C LEU A 8 41.83 11.72 -47.12
N LEU A 9 41.07 12.05 -48.18
CA LEU A 9 39.70 11.57 -48.37
C LEU A 9 39.61 10.05 -48.60
N PRO A 10 40.42 9.42 -49.47
CA PRO A 10 40.42 7.97 -49.65
C PRO A 10 40.88 7.22 -48.40
N ALA A 11 41.86 7.77 -47.67
CA ALA A 11 42.34 7.19 -46.41
C ALA A 11 41.25 7.21 -45.33
N LEU A 12 40.50 8.30 -45.22
CA LEU A 12 39.35 8.41 -44.31
C LEU A 12 38.23 7.43 -44.66
N LEU A 13 37.88 7.32 -45.95
CA LEU A 13 36.86 6.38 -46.43
C LEU A 13 37.27 4.92 -46.19
N ALA A 14 38.55 4.58 -46.42
CA ALA A 14 39.07 3.25 -46.14
C ALA A 14 39.05 2.93 -44.64
N ALA A 15 39.42 3.90 -43.78
CA ALA A 15 39.36 3.75 -42.34
C ALA A 15 37.91 3.54 -41.84
N LEU A 16 36.95 4.33 -42.35
CA LEU A 16 35.54 4.17 -42.04
C LEU A 16 34.98 2.82 -42.55
N GLY A 17 35.35 2.43 -43.77
CA GLY A 17 34.96 1.14 -44.37
C GLY A 17 35.50 -0.08 -43.61
N ALA A 18 36.64 0.06 -42.94
CA ALA A 18 37.20 -0.99 -42.08
C ALA A 18 36.55 -1.01 -40.68
N LEU A 19 36.21 0.16 -40.12
CA LEU A 19 35.69 0.28 -38.75
C LEU A 19 34.19 0.01 -38.64
N LEU A 20 33.39 0.43 -39.63
CA LEU A 20 31.93 0.33 -39.58
C LEU A 20 31.42 -1.13 -39.49
N PRO A 21 31.93 -2.10 -40.27
CA PRO A 21 31.49 -3.49 -40.18
C PRO A 21 31.85 -4.11 -38.82
N ALA A 22 33.03 -3.80 -38.29
CA ALA A 22 33.47 -4.27 -36.97
C ALA A 22 32.57 -3.74 -35.86
N LEU A 23 32.18 -2.46 -35.93
CA LEU A 23 31.24 -1.85 -34.99
C LEU A 23 29.85 -2.49 -35.08
N LEU A 24 29.31 -2.69 -36.28
CA LEU A 24 28.01 -3.32 -36.49
C LEU A 24 27.99 -4.78 -36.01
N ALA A 25 29.06 -5.54 -36.27
CA ALA A 25 29.21 -6.90 -35.79
C ALA A 25 29.29 -6.97 -34.26
N ALA A 26 30.05 -6.06 -33.63
CA ALA A 26 30.12 -5.95 -32.18
C ALA A 26 28.76 -5.63 -31.57
N LEU A 27 28.01 -4.68 -32.15
CA LEU A 27 26.65 -4.35 -31.72
C LEU A 27 25.68 -5.53 -31.90
N GLY A 28 25.73 -6.21 -33.05
CA GLY A 28 24.89 -7.38 -33.34
C GLY A 28 25.18 -8.58 -32.44
N ALA A 29 26.43 -8.75 -32.00
CA ALA A 29 26.81 -9.81 -31.07
C ALA A 29 26.38 -9.51 -29.62
N LEU A 30 26.38 -8.23 -29.22
CA LEU A 30 26.10 -7.83 -27.83
C LEU A 30 24.62 -7.54 -27.56
N LEU A 31 23.88 -7.04 -28.56
CA LEU A 31 22.48 -6.63 -28.39
C LEU A 31 21.54 -7.77 -27.95
N PRO A 32 21.62 -9.01 -28.50
CA PRO A 32 20.76 -10.10 -28.07
C PRO A 32 20.96 -10.47 -26.60
N SER A 33 22.23 -10.53 -26.16
CA SER A 33 22.59 -10.81 -24.77
C SER A 33 22.11 -9.71 -23.82
N LEU A 34 22.21 -8.44 -24.23
CA LEU A 34 21.71 -7.31 -23.46
C LEU A 34 20.17 -7.36 -23.32
N LEU A 35 19.44 -7.62 -24.41
CA LEU A 35 17.99 -7.75 -24.38
C LEU A 35 17.54 -8.94 -23.52
N ALA A 36 18.24 -10.07 -23.61
CA ALA A 36 17.98 -11.23 -22.76
C ALA A 36 18.20 -10.91 -21.28
N ALA A 37 19.31 -10.24 -20.95
CA ALA A 37 19.61 -9.83 -19.58
C ALA A 37 18.55 -8.85 -19.02
N LEU A 38 18.12 -7.87 -19.81
CA LEU A 38 17.03 -6.97 -19.44
C LEU A 38 15.71 -7.74 -19.27
N GLY A 39 15.40 -8.69 -20.15
CA GLY A 39 14.22 -9.55 -20.03
C GLY A 39 14.21 -10.36 -18.74
N VAL A 40 15.34 -10.97 -18.38
CA VAL A 40 15.51 -11.68 -17.09
C VAL A 40 15.35 -10.71 -15.91
N LEU A 41 15.96 -9.52 -15.99
CA LEU A 41 15.83 -8.50 -14.95
C LEU A 41 14.37 -8.09 -14.74
N PHE A 42 13.63 -7.76 -15.82
CA PHE A 42 12.21 -7.41 -15.73
C PHE A 42 11.37 -8.57 -15.20
N TYR A 43 11.66 -9.80 -15.62
CA TYR A 43 10.99 -10.98 -15.10
C TYR A 43 11.21 -11.16 -13.59
N LEU A 44 12.46 -11.04 -13.13
CA LEU A 44 12.79 -11.12 -11.70
C LEU A 44 12.15 -9.99 -10.90
N LEU A 45 12.19 -8.75 -11.41
CA LEU A 45 11.55 -7.60 -10.77
C LEU A 45 10.03 -7.74 -10.71
N TYR A 46 9.41 -8.27 -11.77
CA TYR A 46 7.97 -8.56 -11.78
C TYR A 46 7.60 -9.62 -10.74
N TRP A 47 8.35 -10.72 -10.66
CA TRP A 47 8.12 -11.72 -9.62
C TRP A 47 8.38 -11.19 -8.22
N LEU A 48 9.42 -10.37 -8.03
CA LEU A 48 9.66 -9.70 -6.76
C LEU A 48 8.47 -8.81 -6.37
N TYR A 49 7.91 -8.07 -7.32
CA TYR A 49 6.72 -7.25 -7.12
C TYR A 49 5.49 -8.07 -6.75
N VAL A 50 5.20 -9.15 -7.48
CA VAL A 50 4.04 -10.04 -7.23
C VAL A 50 4.16 -10.77 -5.89
N LEU A 51 5.37 -11.23 -5.56
CA LEU A 51 5.68 -11.95 -4.32
C LEU A 51 5.85 -11.03 -3.12
N ALA A 52 5.99 -9.71 -3.33
CA ALA A 52 6.09 -8.77 -2.23
C ALA A 52 4.88 -8.92 -1.29
N PRO A 53 5.11 -9.03 0.04
CA PRO A 53 4.02 -9.06 1.00
C PRO A 53 3.27 -7.73 0.95
N GLN A 54 1.95 -7.78 1.08
CA GLN A 54 1.17 -6.56 1.24
C GLN A 54 1.55 -5.91 2.58
N VAL A 55 1.76 -4.60 2.54
CA VAL A 55 2.04 -3.78 3.72
C VAL A 55 0.74 -3.18 4.21
N ILE A 56 0.36 -3.47 5.45
CA ILE A 56 -0.83 -2.96 6.12
C ILE A 56 -0.38 -1.98 7.21
N GLY A 57 -0.82 -0.73 7.11
CA GLY A 57 -0.65 0.27 8.16
C GLY A 57 -1.90 0.31 9.06
N ILE A 58 -1.71 0.18 10.38
CA ILE A 58 -2.77 0.40 11.37
C ILE A 58 -2.59 1.79 11.97
N PHE A 59 -3.51 2.70 11.66
CA PHE A 59 -3.51 4.08 12.11
C PHE A 59 -4.54 4.24 13.22
N SER A 60 -4.09 4.67 14.39
CA SER A 60 -4.93 4.67 15.59
C SER A 60 -4.48 5.69 16.62
N ARG A 61 -5.42 6.30 17.35
CA ARG A 61 -5.14 7.04 18.60
C ARG A 61 -5.04 6.11 19.82
N ALA A 62 -5.36 4.83 19.68
CA ALA A 62 -5.20 3.81 20.71
C ALA A 62 -3.74 3.34 20.79
N THR A 63 -3.33 2.76 21.92
CA THR A 63 -2.00 2.15 22.02
C THR A 63 -1.98 0.79 21.32
N GLU A 64 -0.79 0.32 20.93
CA GLU A 64 -0.63 -0.96 20.21
C GLU A 64 -1.17 -2.16 20.99
N GLU A 65 -1.13 -2.12 22.32
CA GLU A 65 -1.66 -3.18 23.17
C GLU A 65 -3.18 -3.35 23.01
N GLU A 66 -3.92 -2.27 22.71
CA GLU A 66 -5.38 -2.30 22.56
C GLU A 66 -5.80 -3.13 21.32
N TYR A 67 -4.96 -3.16 20.29
CA TYR A 67 -5.20 -3.88 19.03
C TYR A 67 -4.15 -4.95 18.70
N ALA A 68 -3.34 -5.37 19.68
CA ALA A 68 -2.34 -6.43 19.50
C ALA A 68 -2.96 -7.71 18.93
N TRP A 69 -4.17 -8.05 19.36
CA TRP A 69 -4.93 -9.19 18.85
C TRP A 69 -5.14 -9.17 17.32
N LEU A 70 -5.32 -7.99 16.74
CA LEU A 70 -5.51 -7.81 15.30
C LEU A 70 -4.17 -7.90 14.58
N THR A 71 -3.14 -7.24 15.14
CA THR A 71 -1.77 -7.28 14.66
C THR A 71 -1.24 -8.71 14.58
N ASP A 72 -1.42 -9.51 15.65
CA ASP A 72 -0.97 -10.91 15.72
C ASP A 72 -1.57 -11.78 14.62
N ILE A 73 -2.84 -11.54 14.26
CA ILE A 73 -3.52 -12.28 13.19
C ILE A 73 -3.00 -11.86 11.82
N LEU A 74 -2.85 -10.55 11.60
CA LEU A 74 -2.45 -10.00 10.31
C LEU A 74 -0.97 -10.28 9.99
N GLN A 75 -0.08 -10.19 10.98
CA GLN A 75 1.36 -10.45 10.80
C GLN A 75 1.69 -11.86 10.32
N SER A 76 0.79 -12.83 10.53
CA SER A 76 0.96 -14.18 10.00
C SER A 76 0.92 -14.26 8.46
N ARG A 77 0.39 -13.24 7.78
CA ARG A 77 0.17 -13.23 6.32
C ARG A 77 0.64 -11.96 5.61
N PHE A 78 0.84 -10.87 6.36
CA PHE A 78 1.11 -9.54 5.82
C PHE A 78 2.25 -8.88 6.59
N SER A 79 2.90 -7.91 5.95
CA SER A 79 3.77 -6.98 6.68
C SER A 79 2.87 -5.95 7.35
N VAL A 80 2.91 -5.85 8.67
CA VAL A 80 2.03 -4.95 9.43
C VAL A 80 2.88 -3.98 10.23
N PHE A 81 2.54 -2.71 10.17
CA PHE A 81 3.08 -1.70 11.07
C PHE A 81 1.95 -0.88 11.68
N SER A 82 2.22 -0.31 12.85
CA SER A 82 1.35 0.56 13.62
C SER A 82 1.83 2.01 13.51
N PHE A 83 0.88 2.93 13.52
CA PHE A 83 1.14 4.35 13.61
C PHE A 83 0.17 5.02 14.57
N TYR A 84 0.72 5.62 15.62
CA TYR A 84 -0.05 6.43 16.55
C TYR A 84 -0.48 7.74 15.90
N VAL A 85 -1.78 7.98 15.77
CA VAL A 85 -2.33 9.25 15.29
C VAL A 85 -2.38 10.23 16.46
N GLY A 86 -1.69 11.36 16.34
CA GLY A 86 -1.66 12.41 17.34
C GLY A 86 -1.99 13.77 16.74
N ASN A 87 -2.30 14.75 17.58
CA ASN A 87 -2.73 16.07 17.10
C ASN A 87 -1.62 16.88 16.41
N SER A 88 -0.34 16.50 16.58
CA SER A 88 0.82 17.25 16.10
C SER A 88 1.70 16.49 15.11
N ASN A 89 1.38 15.23 14.79
CA ASN A 89 2.25 14.36 13.99
C ASN A 89 1.73 14.13 12.56
N TYR A 90 0.90 15.02 12.05
CA TYR A 90 0.25 14.89 10.74
C TYR A 90 1.24 14.69 9.58
N GLN A 91 2.42 15.34 9.59
CA GLN A 91 3.43 15.13 8.56
C GLN A 91 4.01 13.70 8.57
N ASN A 92 4.21 13.14 9.76
CA ASN A 92 4.65 11.74 9.90
C ASN A 92 3.54 10.79 9.45
N PHE A 93 2.28 11.12 9.76
CA PHE A 93 1.12 10.36 9.31
C PHE A 93 1.06 10.26 7.78
N ILE A 94 1.23 11.39 7.07
CA ILE A 94 1.27 11.42 5.59
C ILE A 94 2.38 10.49 5.08
N SER A 95 3.58 10.59 5.64
CA SER A 95 4.71 9.76 5.26
C SER A 95 4.40 8.27 5.44
N GLU A 96 3.85 7.87 6.59
CA GLU A 96 3.52 6.47 6.86
C GLU A 96 2.34 5.95 6.02
N ALA A 97 1.33 6.78 5.77
CA ALA A 97 0.23 6.45 4.86
C ALA A 97 0.74 6.07 3.47
N SER A 98 1.72 6.82 2.93
CA SER A 98 2.29 6.55 1.60
C SER A 98 3.08 5.25 1.48
N ARG A 99 3.47 4.64 2.61
CA ARG A 99 4.31 3.43 2.65
C ARG A 99 3.51 2.13 2.65
N CYS A 100 2.21 2.18 2.94
CA CYS A 100 1.36 1.00 3.01
C CYS A 100 0.60 0.75 1.70
N ASN A 101 0.19 -0.49 1.48
CA ASN A 101 -0.73 -0.85 0.40
C ASN A 101 -2.18 -0.77 0.86
N PHE A 102 -2.43 -1.07 2.14
CA PHE A 102 -3.73 -0.97 2.78
C PHE A 102 -3.60 -0.22 4.11
N ALA A 103 -4.62 0.55 4.44
CA ALA A 103 -4.74 1.21 5.73
C ALA A 103 -5.93 0.67 6.51
N ILE A 104 -5.71 0.42 7.79
CA ILE A 104 -6.75 0.23 8.79
C ILE A 104 -6.77 1.49 9.64
N LEU A 105 -7.88 2.22 9.59
CA LEU A 105 -8.17 3.24 10.57
C LEU A 105 -8.88 2.58 11.74
N TYR A 106 -8.15 2.38 12.84
CA TYR A 106 -8.65 1.68 14.01
C TYR A 106 -9.13 2.68 15.07
N HIS A 107 -10.33 2.44 15.61
CA HIS A 107 -10.91 3.20 16.70
C HIS A 107 -11.42 2.27 17.79
N SER A 108 -10.98 2.46 19.03
CA SER A 108 -11.58 1.79 20.18
C SER A 108 -12.55 2.72 20.91
N LYS A 109 -13.74 2.19 21.25
CA LYS A 109 -14.73 2.89 22.09
C LYS A 109 -14.22 3.15 23.51
N THR A 110 -13.20 2.45 24.01
CA THR A 110 -12.62 2.72 25.36
C THR A 110 -12.03 4.13 25.47
N ARG A 111 -11.67 4.75 24.34
CA ARG A 111 -11.19 6.13 24.24
C ARG A 111 -12.32 7.18 24.19
N GLY A 112 -13.57 6.78 24.38
CA GLY A 112 -14.71 7.69 24.54
C GLY A 112 -15.90 7.34 23.64
N ARG A 113 -16.38 8.32 22.86
CA ARG A 113 -17.54 8.13 21.98
C ARG A 113 -17.14 7.39 20.70
N VAL A 114 -18.12 6.77 20.04
CA VAL A 114 -17.94 6.17 18.70
C VAL A 114 -18.02 7.27 17.62
N ASN A 115 -17.32 8.38 17.86
CA ASN A 115 -17.28 9.56 16.98
C ASN A 115 -16.03 9.45 16.11
N ILE A 116 -16.11 8.65 15.06
CA ILE A 116 -14.99 8.42 14.14
C ILE A 116 -14.90 9.60 13.16
N THR A 117 -16.02 9.91 12.48
CA THR A 117 -16.17 11.00 11.49
C THR A 117 -17.52 11.71 11.56
N ASP A 118 -17.69 12.82 10.84
CA ASP A 118 -18.98 13.51 10.53
C ASP A 118 -19.81 14.02 11.73
N VAL A 119 -19.21 14.06 12.90
CA VAL A 119 -19.84 14.49 14.15
C VAL A 119 -18.95 15.50 14.85
N THR A 120 -19.54 16.31 15.73
CA THR A 120 -18.74 17.26 16.53
C THR A 120 -17.66 16.50 17.31
N ASP A 121 -16.44 17.02 17.25
CA ASP A 121 -15.23 16.42 17.84
C ASP A 121 -14.89 15.03 17.28
N SER A 122 -15.20 14.78 16.01
CA SER A 122 -14.71 13.64 15.25
C SER A 122 -13.19 13.53 15.33
N LEU A 123 -12.71 12.29 15.46
CA LEU A 123 -11.29 12.05 15.71
C LEU A 123 -10.46 11.88 14.44
N TYR A 124 -11.09 11.56 13.31
CA TYR A 124 -10.39 11.09 12.13
C TYR A 124 -10.92 11.64 10.79
N ASP A 125 -11.63 12.77 10.78
CA ASP A 125 -12.14 13.34 9.51
C ASP A 125 -11.00 13.56 8.50
N HIS A 126 -9.94 14.23 8.93
CA HIS A 126 -8.78 14.55 8.08
C HIS A 126 -7.93 13.31 7.76
N GLU A 127 -7.76 12.41 8.72
CA GLU A 127 -6.97 11.19 8.54
C GLU A 127 -7.65 10.23 7.58
N LEU A 128 -8.97 10.02 7.70
CA LEU A 128 -9.71 9.15 6.80
C LEU A 128 -9.72 9.69 5.36
N GLU A 129 -9.92 11.00 5.21
CA GLU A 129 -9.86 11.67 3.91
C GLU A 129 -8.49 11.47 3.26
N HIS A 130 -7.41 11.76 4.00
CA HIS A 130 -6.07 11.63 3.48
C HIS A 130 -5.68 10.18 3.11
N LEU A 131 -6.08 9.20 3.93
CA LEU A 131 -5.88 7.78 3.59
C LEU A 131 -6.60 7.40 2.29
N SER A 132 -7.84 7.88 2.12
CA SER A 132 -8.64 7.61 0.92
C SER A 132 -8.06 8.26 -0.33
N GLU A 133 -7.58 9.49 -0.21
CA GLU A 133 -6.90 10.20 -1.30
C GLU A 133 -5.59 9.51 -1.72
N THR A 134 -4.82 9.05 -0.73
CA THR A 134 -3.50 8.45 -0.97
C THR A 134 -3.58 7.03 -1.51
N LEU A 135 -4.44 6.19 -0.93
CA LEU A 135 -4.51 4.75 -1.24
C LEU A 135 -5.69 4.41 -2.16
N GLY A 136 -6.68 5.28 -2.25
CA GLY A 136 -7.97 5.00 -2.84
C GLY A 136 -8.91 4.29 -1.86
N LYS A 137 -10.20 4.62 -1.94
CA LYS A 137 -11.28 4.04 -1.12
C LYS A 137 -11.20 2.53 -0.91
N ARG A 138 -10.89 1.76 -1.97
CA ARG A 138 -10.83 0.29 -1.96
C ARG A 138 -9.66 -0.30 -1.16
N ARG A 139 -8.83 0.54 -0.54
CA ARG A 139 -7.66 0.13 0.24
C ARG A 139 -7.66 0.68 1.66
N VAL A 140 -8.76 1.32 2.05
CA VAL A 140 -8.94 1.90 3.38
C VAL A 140 -10.07 1.17 4.07
N VAL A 141 -9.80 0.61 5.25
CA VAL A 141 -10.77 -0.11 6.07
C VAL A 141 -10.89 0.60 7.41
N VAL A 142 -12.11 0.74 7.93
CA VAL A 142 -12.35 1.28 9.27
C VAL A 142 -12.68 0.13 10.20
N VAL A 143 -12.02 0.09 11.36
CA VAL A 143 -12.29 -0.88 12.43
C VAL A 143 -12.77 -0.12 13.65
N ALA A 144 -13.98 -0.45 14.13
CA ALA A 144 -14.51 0.04 15.39
C ALA A 144 -14.54 -1.10 16.41
N ASP A 145 -13.72 -0.98 17.46
CA ASP A 145 -13.51 -1.98 18.50
C ASP A 145 -14.14 -1.55 19.84
N ASP A 146 -14.24 -2.52 20.75
CA ASP A 146 -14.80 -2.41 22.10
C ASP A 146 -16.25 -1.91 22.12
N LEU A 147 -16.99 -2.23 21.06
CA LEU A 147 -18.42 -1.98 20.98
C LEU A 147 -19.20 -2.95 21.88
N ASP A 148 -20.42 -2.54 22.24
CA ASP A 148 -21.34 -3.39 23.01
C ASP A 148 -21.99 -4.44 22.07
N GLU A 149 -22.18 -4.08 20.80
CA GLU A 149 -22.83 -4.87 19.76
C GLU A 149 -22.12 -4.70 18.41
N SER A 150 -22.03 -5.78 17.63
CA SER A 150 -21.45 -5.80 16.27
C SER A 150 -22.49 -6.15 15.19
N SER A 151 -23.78 -5.95 15.50
CA SER A 151 -24.91 -6.27 14.61
C SER A 151 -24.94 -5.41 13.34
N TRP A 152 -25.65 -5.89 12.32
CA TRP A 152 -25.85 -5.14 11.09
C TRP A 152 -26.60 -3.83 11.33
N GLU A 153 -27.56 -3.81 12.26
CA GLU A 153 -28.30 -2.60 12.66
C GLU A 153 -27.36 -1.56 13.28
N THR A 154 -26.41 -2.00 14.11
CA THR A 154 -25.38 -1.12 14.70
C THR A 154 -24.51 -0.52 13.62
N LYS A 155 -24.02 -1.37 12.71
CA LYS A 155 -23.20 -0.95 11.59
C LYS A 155 -23.93 0.05 10.70
N ARG A 156 -25.17 -0.24 10.35
CA ARG A 156 -26.03 0.65 9.56
C ARG A 156 -26.21 1.99 10.25
N ARG A 157 -26.54 2.01 11.54
CA ARG A 157 -26.69 3.25 12.33
C ARG A 157 -25.40 4.08 12.33
N ILE A 158 -24.23 3.44 12.45
CA ILE A 158 -22.95 4.15 12.37
C ILE A 158 -22.77 4.78 10.99
N LEU A 159 -22.99 4.01 9.92
CA LEU A 159 -22.80 4.50 8.54
C LEU A 159 -23.82 5.57 8.14
N GLU A 160 -25.05 5.52 8.65
CA GLU A 160 -26.07 6.56 8.44
C GLU A 160 -25.71 7.88 9.14
N ASN A 161 -25.13 7.81 10.34
CA ASN A 161 -24.69 8.99 11.09
C ASN A 161 -23.31 9.50 10.66
N GLN A 162 -22.47 8.62 10.11
CA GLN A 162 -21.08 8.89 9.74
C GLN A 162 -20.79 8.45 8.30
N PRO A 163 -21.44 9.10 7.31
CA PRO A 163 -21.41 8.67 5.92
C PRO A 163 -20.02 8.75 5.27
N SER A 164 -19.10 9.54 5.83
CA SER A 164 -17.72 9.62 5.33
C SER A 164 -16.99 8.28 5.45
N ILE A 165 -17.33 7.44 6.42
CA ILE A 165 -16.81 6.06 6.52
C ILE A 165 -17.12 5.28 5.24
N SER A 166 -18.37 5.28 4.77
CA SER A 166 -18.76 4.60 3.54
C SER A 166 -18.31 5.33 2.27
N ARG A 167 -18.09 6.65 2.32
CA ARG A 167 -17.64 7.43 1.17
C ARG A 167 -16.16 7.20 0.90
N LEU A 168 -15.34 7.22 1.96
CA LEU A 168 -13.88 7.25 1.93
C LEU A 168 -13.24 5.90 2.23
N GLY A 169 -13.92 5.02 2.96
CA GLY A 169 -13.48 3.65 3.24
C GLY A 169 -14.19 2.61 2.36
N GLN A 170 -13.54 1.47 2.19
CA GLN A 170 -14.12 0.29 1.54
C GLN A 170 -15.18 -0.37 2.40
N GLU A 171 -14.90 -0.52 3.69
CA GLU A 171 -15.72 -1.30 4.60
C GLU A 171 -15.52 -0.88 6.06
N LEU A 172 -16.56 -1.07 6.88
CA LEU A 172 -16.54 -0.91 8.32
C LEU A 172 -16.67 -2.27 9.01
N PHE A 173 -15.69 -2.64 9.81
CA PHE A 173 -15.74 -3.82 10.67
C PHE A 173 -15.99 -3.41 12.12
N LEU A 174 -16.93 -4.11 12.76
CA LEU A 174 -17.30 -3.90 14.16
C LEU A 174 -16.80 -5.09 14.98
N PHE A 175 -16.15 -4.81 16.10
CA PHE A 175 -15.74 -5.82 17.06
C PHE A 175 -16.22 -5.47 18.46
N THR A 176 -16.81 -6.44 19.11
CA THR A 176 -17.11 -6.41 20.55
C THR A 176 -15.98 -7.05 21.34
N LYS A 177 -16.01 -6.88 22.67
CA LYS A 177 -15.10 -7.61 23.57
C LYS A 177 -15.26 -9.13 23.46
N HIS A 178 -16.46 -9.60 23.14
CA HIS A 178 -16.73 -11.04 22.97
C HIS A 178 -16.16 -11.56 21.65
N ASP A 179 -16.19 -10.75 20.58
CA ASP A 179 -15.66 -11.14 19.27
C ASP A 179 -14.16 -11.44 19.29
N LYS A 180 -13.45 -10.88 20.28
CA LYS A 180 -12.00 -11.05 20.50
C LYS A 180 -11.65 -12.33 21.29
N GLN A 181 -12.63 -13.12 21.72
CA GLN A 181 -12.39 -14.36 22.44
C GLN A 181 -11.89 -15.48 21.51
N SER A 182 -10.85 -16.18 21.95
CA SER A 182 -9.94 -16.99 21.12
C SER A 182 -10.57 -18.00 20.12
N PRO A 183 -11.67 -18.74 20.38
CA PRO A 183 -12.18 -19.65 19.35
C PRO A 183 -12.79 -18.92 18.15
N ASN A 184 -13.41 -17.75 18.36
CA ASN A 184 -14.15 -17.02 17.33
C ASN A 184 -13.34 -15.90 16.66
N LEU A 185 -12.22 -15.51 17.28
CA LEU A 185 -11.45 -14.35 16.83
C LEU A 185 -10.97 -14.51 15.38
N ARG A 186 -10.41 -15.67 15.02
CA ARG A 186 -9.92 -15.91 13.65
C ARG A 186 -11.05 -15.87 12.62
N SER A 187 -12.21 -16.47 12.92
CA SER A 187 -13.36 -16.44 12.01
C SER A 187 -13.92 -15.03 11.85
N ASN A 188 -13.89 -14.22 12.90
CA ASN A 188 -14.41 -12.85 12.88
C ASN A 188 -13.50 -11.91 12.05
N VAL A 189 -12.19 -12.15 12.03
CA VAL A 189 -11.21 -11.35 11.27
C VAL A 189 -11.05 -11.84 9.82
N GLU A 190 -11.46 -13.07 9.52
CA GLU A 190 -11.30 -13.69 8.19
C GLU A 190 -11.87 -12.84 7.03
N PRO A 191 -13.05 -12.19 7.14
CA PRO A 191 -13.53 -11.32 6.07
C PRO A 191 -12.58 -10.15 5.76
N LEU A 192 -11.97 -9.57 6.78
CA LEU A 192 -10.98 -8.50 6.65
C LEU A 192 -9.68 -9.02 6.01
N VAL A 193 -9.23 -10.23 6.38
CA VAL A 193 -8.08 -10.88 5.74
C VAL A 193 -8.32 -11.17 4.27
N LYS A 194 -9.52 -11.64 3.90
CA LYS A 194 -9.89 -11.90 2.50
C LYS A 194 -9.90 -10.63 1.67
N LEU A 195 -10.38 -9.53 2.24
CA LEU A 195 -10.38 -8.21 1.58
C LEU A 195 -8.96 -7.81 1.17
N PHE A 196 -7.96 -7.95 2.06
CA PHE A 196 -6.57 -7.62 1.73
C PHE A 196 -5.93 -8.54 0.70
N HIS A 197 -6.36 -9.81 0.59
CA HIS A 197 -5.91 -10.70 -0.49
C HIS A 197 -6.48 -10.29 -1.85
N SER A 198 -7.73 -9.79 -1.88
CA SER A 198 -8.45 -9.49 -3.12
C SER A 198 -7.96 -8.24 -3.87
N GLY A 199 -7.16 -7.38 -3.23
CA GLY A 199 -6.66 -6.15 -3.84
C GLY A 199 -5.21 -6.20 -4.35
N LYS A 200 -4.64 -7.41 -4.49
CA LYS A 200 -3.44 -7.66 -5.31
C LYS A 200 -3.76 -7.57 -6.80
#